data_AF-A0A925R822-F1
#
_entry.id   AF-A0A925R822-F1
#
_cell.length_a   1.000
_cell.length_b   1.000
_cell.length_c   1.000
_cell.angle_alpha   90.00
_cell.angle_beta   90.00
_cell.angle_gamma   90.00
#
_symmetry.space_group_name_H-M   'P 1'
#
loop_
_entity.id
_entity.type
_entity.pdbx_description
1 polymer ?
#
loop_
_entity_poly.entity_id
_entity_poly.type
_entity_poly.pdbx_seq_one_letter_code
_entity_poly.pdbx_strand_id
1 'polypeptide(L)'
;IISGAGLPLDLPGLVENTKVKIVPIVSSLKAARIINTTWLKNYNREADAIIIEGPEAGGHLGFKFNELVEHKTQDLETIVVEVVDYLKSLNKNIPVIAAGGLYNGSDIGRMLNIGASGVQMATRFVPTYECDASDAYKMAYINAKEEDIVITHSPVGMPGRALYNDFLKKIDATKKEAISKCHLCLNHCNPAETPYCITKALINAVKGDVQNSLMFVGSNVYRCTKMESIKDVISSLMMELKRT
;
A
#
# COMPACT_ATOMS: atom_id res chain seq x y z
N ILE A 1 4.97 3.47 14.86
CA ILE A 1 4.82 4.24 13.61
C ILE A 1 5.16 3.31 12.46
N ILE A 2 4.17 3.03 11.62
CA ILE A 2 4.41 2.46 10.29
C ILE A 2 4.59 3.65 9.34
N SER A 3 5.70 3.70 8.62
CA SER A 3 5.99 4.79 7.70
C SER A 3 5.87 4.32 6.26
N GLY A 4 4.90 4.88 5.53
CA GLY A 4 4.68 4.63 4.11
C GLY A 4 5.61 5.45 3.21
N ALA A 5 5.01 6.25 2.32
CA ALA A 5 5.68 6.95 1.22
C ALA A 5 7.02 7.62 1.57
N GLY A 6 8.00 7.42 0.70
CA GLY A 6 9.35 7.98 0.82
C GLY A 6 10.31 7.13 1.66
N LEU A 7 11.52 7.66 1.89
CA LEU A 7 12.49 7.05 2.80
C LEU A 7 12.46 7.80 4.14
N PRO A 8 12.01 7.18 5.23
CA PRO A 8 11.90 7.84 6.54
C PRO A 8 13.26 7.96 7.26
N LEU A 9 14.22 8.65 6.64
CA LEU A 9 15.61 8.67 7.13
C LEU A 9 15.75 9.30 8.52
N ASP A 10 14.90 10.27 8.87
CA ASP A 10 14.94 10.99 10.15
C ASP A 10 14.00 10.43 11.21
N LEU A 11 13.21 9.40 10.87
CA LEU A 11 12.21 8.83 11.78
C LEU A 11 12.79 8.34 13.12
N PRO A 12 13.98 7.72 13.20
CA PRO A 12 14.56 7.35 14.49
C PRO A 12 14.77 8.54 15.43
N GLY A 13 15.20 9.69 14.90
CA GLY A 13 15.38 10.91 15.70
C GLY A 13 14.06 11.48 16.23
N LEU A 14 12.97 11.34 15.49
CA LEU A 14 11.64 11.80 15.92
C LEU A 14 11.05 10.97 17.07
N VAL A 15 11.53 9.75 17.28
CA VAL A 15 11.08 8.84 18.35
C VAL A 15 12.13 8.61 19.43
N GLU A 16 13.21 9.39 19.41
CA GLU A 16 14.28 9.28 20.40
C GLU A 16 13.72 9.40 21.83
N ASN A 17 14.23 8.61 22.76
CA ASN A 17 13.78 8.55 24.15
C ASN A 17 12.31 8.13 24.35
N THR A 18 11.67 7.55 23.33
CA THR A 18 10.33 6.95 23.45
C THR A 18 10.38 5.42 23.34
N LYS A 19 9.28 4.76 23.69
CA LYS A 19 9.10 3.31 23.48
C LYS A 19 8.48 2.98 22.11
N VAL A 20 8.33 3.98 21.24
CA VAL A 20 7.63 3.83 19.96
C VAL A 20 8.42 2.94 19.02
N LYS A 21 7.74 1.92 18.48
CA LYS A 21 8.28 1.04 17.45
C LYS A 21 8.22 1.69 16.07
N ILE A 22 9.24 1.52 15.25
CA ILE A 22 9.36 2.11 13.92
C ILE A 22 9.47 1.03 12.85
N VAL A 23 8.56 1.07 11.87
CA VAL A 23 8.38 0.03 10.84
C VAL A 23 8.26 0.71 9.47
N PRO A 24 9.35 0.86 8.71
CA PRO A 24 9.30 1.41 7.37
C PRO A 24 8.67 0.43 6.37
N ILE A 25 7.90 0.95 5.43
CA ILE A 25 7.44 0.24 4.23
C ILE A 25 8.45 0.52 3.11
N VAL A 26 8.92 -0.51 2.42
CA VAL A 26 9.83 -0.41 1.28
C VAL A 26 9.44 -1.39 0.17
N SER A 27 9.83 -1.08 -1.07
CA SER A 27 9.53 -1.92 -2.25
C SER A 27 10.78 -2.48 -2.93
N SER A 28 11.94 -2.47 -2.27
CA SER A 28 13.18 -3.06 -2.80
C SER A 28 14.23 -3.30 -1.71
N LEU A 29 15.13 -4.26 -1.96
CA LEU A 29 16.34 -4.45 -1.15
C LEU A 29 17.18 -3.17 -1.07
N LYS A 30 17.28 -2.41 -2.17
CA LYS A 30 18.04 -1.15 -2.20
C LYS A 30 17.51 -0.16 -1.16
N ALA A 31 16.20 0.04 -1.08
CA ALA A 31 15.59 0.93 -0.09
C ALA A 31 15.81 0.41 1.34
N ALA A 32 15.61 -0.89 1.58
CA ALA A 32 15.88 -1.51 2.88
C ALA A 32 17.33 -1.28 3.35
N ARG A 33 18.31 -1.47 2.46
CA ARG A 33 19.73 -1.23 2.72
C ARG A 33 20.02 0.22 3.08
N ILE A 34 19.44 1.17 2.35
CA ILE A 34 19.63 2.61 2.61
C ILE A 34 19.10 2.96 4.00
N ILE A 35 17.88 2.52 4.34
CA ILE A 35 17.28 2.77 5.65
C ILE A 35 18.15 2.16 6.76
N ASN A 36 18.47 0.86 6.67
CA ASN A 36 19.26 0.17 7.68
C ASN A 36 20.62 0.85 7.90
N THR A 37 21.34 1.15 6.82
CA THR A 37 22.67 1.78 6.91
C THR A 37 22.59 3.19 7.49
N THR A 38 21.60 3.98 7.07
CA THR A 38 21.44 5.38 7.52
C THR A 38 21.03 5.44 8.99
N TRP A 39 20.08 4.60 9.40
CA TRP A 39 19.60 4.60 10.77
C TRP A 39 20.66 4.10 11.75
N LEU A 40 21.41 3.06 11.39
CA LEU A 40 22.57 2.62 12.18
C LEU A 40 23.64 3.70 12.28
N LYS A 41 24.01 4.32 11.16
CA LYS A 41 25.07 5.34 11.13
C LYS A 41 24.72 6.60 11.93
N ASN A 42 23.52 7.13 11.73
CA ASN A 42 23.15 8.45 12.24
C ASN A 42 22.50 8.39 13.63
N TYR A 43 21.86 7.27 13.97
CA TYR A 43 21.03 7.16 15.17
C TYR A 43 21.35 5.92 16.03
N ASN A 44 22.27 5.06 15.58
CA ASN A 44 22.53 3.76 16.22
C ASN A 44 21.24 2.97 16.49
N ARG A 45 20.28 3.03 15.54
CA ARG A 45 18.95 2.46 15.67
C ARG A 45 18.61 1.58 14.47
N GLU A 46 17.99 0.44 14.73
CA GLU A 46 17.45 -0.45 13.71
C GLU A 46 15.92 -0.34 13.65
N ALA A 47 15.35 -0.75 12.51
CA ALA A 47 13.91 -0.93 12.41
C ALA A 47 13.43 -2.06 13.31
N ASP A 48 12.23 -1.90 13.88
CA ASP A 48 11.63 -2.95 14.71
C ASP A 48 10.94 -4.04 13.89
N ALA A 49 10.59 -3.72 12.65
CA ALA A 49 10.18 -4.63 11.58
C ALA A 49 10.33 -3.87 10.25
N ILE A 50 10.32 -4.57 9.12
CA ILE A 50 10.26 -3.96 7.79
C ILE A 50 9.06 -4.53 7.05
N ILE A 51 8.23 -3.67 6.47
CA ILE A 51 7.16 -4.11 5.56
C ILE A 51 7.67 -4.03 4.13
N ILE A 52 7.58 -5.14 3.40
CA ILE A 52 7.86 -5.21 1.97
C ILE A 52 6.56 -5.09 1.22
N GLU A 53 6.38 -4.00 0.49
CA GLU A 53 5.20 -3.77 -0.34
C GLU A 53 5.51 -4.03 -1.82
N GLY A 54 4.89 -5.08 -2.36
CA GLY A 54 5.02 -5.53 -3.74
C GLY A 54 4.15 -4.75 -4.73
N PRO A 55 4.34 -4.99 -6.05
CA PRO A 55 3.71 -4.20 -7.12
C PRO A 55 2.19 -4.37 -7.21
N GLU A 56 1.66 -5.44 -6.63
CA GLU A 56 0.23 -5.81 -6.61
C GLU A 56 -0.55 -5.14 -5.46
N ALA A 57 0.11 -4.26 -4.68
CA ALA A 57 -0.54 -3.46 -3.66
C ALA A 57 -1.53 -2.43 -4.24
N GLY A 58 -2.39 -1.92 -3.37
CA GLY A 58 -3.23 -0.76 -3.65
C GLY A 58 -2.62 0.51 -3.07
N GLY A 59 -3.11 1.67 -3.49
CA GLY A 59 -2.53 2.93 -3.04
C GLY A 59 -1.36 3.35 -3.91
N HIS A 60 -0.44 4.13 -3.33
CA HIS A 60 0.80 4.54 -3.98
C HIS A 60 1.81 3.42 -4.01
N LEU A 61 2.52 3.27 -5.13
CA LEU A 61 3.43 2.17 -5.38
C LEU A 61 4.87 2.65 -5.45
N GLY A 62 5.78 1.96 -4.75
CA GLY A 62 7.22 2.22 -4.72
C GLY A 62 7.99 1.79 -5.99
N PHE A 63 7.32 1.75 -7.14
CA PHE A 63 7.84 1.25 -8.42
C PHE A 63 7.71 2.31 -9.51
N LYS A 64 8.45 2.16 -10.61
CA LYS A 64 8.30 3.08 -11.75
C LYS A 64 7.01 2.78 -12.50
N PHE A 65 6.35 3.82 -12.99
CA PHE A 65 5.09 3.71 -13.73
C PHE A 65 5.16 2.72 -14.90
N ASN A 66 6.15 2.85 -15.77
CA ASN A 66 6.28 1.98 -16.95
C ASN A 66 6.58 0.53 -16.57
N GLU A 67 7.35 0.29 -15.50
CA GLU A 67 7.62 -1.07 -15.03
C GLU A 67 6.35 -1.76 -14.53
N LEU A 68 5.44 -1.01 -13.89
CA LEU A 68 4.13 -1.52 -13.45
C LEU A 68 3.22 -1.85 -14.64
N VAL A 69 3.10 -0.93 -15.61
CA VAL A 69 2.21 -1.11 -16.77
C VAL A 69 2.72 -2.20 -17.72
N GLU A 70 4.03 -2.37 -17.83
CA GLU A 70 4.64 -3.41 -18.66
C GLU A 70 4.83 -4.75 -17.93
N HIS A 71 4.39 -4.86 -16.67
CA HIS A 71 4.57 -6.05 -15.81
C HIS A 71 6.05 -6.49 -15.69
N LYS A 72 6.96 -5.53 -15.56
CA LYS A 72 8.42 -5.73 -15.43
C LYS A 72 8.96 -5.44 -14.03
N THR A 73 8.09 -5.21 -13.06
CA THR A 73 8.49 -5.06 -11.66
C THR A 73 8.99 -6.38 -11.09
N GLN A 74 9.90 -6.29 -10.13
CA GLN A 74 10.24 -7.43 -9.28
C GLN A 74 9.00 -7.83 -8.46
N ASP A 75 8.71 -9.13 -8.39
CA ASP A 75 7.58 -9.67 -7.63
C ASP A 75 7.83 -9.63 -6.10
N LEU A 76 6.76 -9.74 -5.33
CA LEU A 76 6.79 -9.64 -3.87
C LEU A 76 7.68 -10.73 -3.25
N GLU A 77 7.51 -11.97 -3.68
CA GLU A 77 8.25 -13.14 -3.20
C GLU A 77 9.76 -12.90 -3.30
N THR A 78 10.22 -12.46 -4.48
CA THR A 78 11.63 -12.19 -4.73
C THR A 78 12.16 -11.07 -3.81
N ILE A 79 11.44 -9.96 -3.67
CA ILE A 79 11.88 -8.85 -2.79
C ILE A 79 11.95 -9.30 -1.33
N VAL A 80 10.98 -10.10 -0.87
CA VAL A 80 10.95 -10.66 0.48
C VAL A 80 12.17 -11.53 0.74
N VAL A 81 12.47 -12.49 -0.15
CA VAL A 81 13.64 -13.37 -0.03
C VAL A 81 14.93 -12.55 0.03
N GLU A 82 15.11 -11.60 -0.89
CA GLU A 82 16.30 -10.75 -0.92
C GLU A 82 16.51 -9.96 0.38
N VAL A 83 15.44 -9.39 0.94
CA VAL A 83 15.53 -8.63 2.20
C VAL A 83 15.77 -9.55 3.39
N VAL A 84 15.08 -10.69 3.47
CA VAL A 84 15.29 -11.69 4.52
C VAL A 84 16.74 -12.17 4.53
N ASP A 85 17.29 -12.54 3.37
CA ASP A 85 18.66 -13.02 3.25
C ASP A 85 19.69 -11.93 3.56
N TYR A 86 19.43 -10.69 3.13
CA TYR A 86 20.25 -9.54 3.52
C TYR A 86 20.29 -9.36 5.06
N LEU A 87 19.15 -9.38 5.74
CA LEU A 87 19.08 -9.20 7.20
C LEU A 87 19.77 -10.35 7.94
N LYS A 88 19.58 -11.59 7.47
CA LYS A 88 20.31 -12.76 7.98
C LYS A 88 21.83 -12.62 7.81
N SER A 89 22.30 -12.14 6.66
CA SER A 89 23.73 -11.92 6.39
C SER A 89 24.39 -10.92 7.36
N LEU A 90 23.58 -10.05 7.96
CA LEU A 90 24.01 -9.07 8.97
C LEU A 90 23.81 -9.55 10.41
N ASN A 91 23.38 -10.81 10.61
CA ASN A 91 22.98 -11.36 11.91
C ASN A 91 21.91 -10.51 12.61
N LYS A 92 20.97 -9.94 11.85
CA LYS A 92 19.88 -9.10 12.36
C LYS A 92 18.58 -9.88 12.41
N ASN A 93 17.92 -9.85 13.56
CA ASN A 93 16.61 -10.47 13.78
C ASN A 93 15.49 -9.42 13.61
N ILE A 94 15.45 -8.76 12.45
CA ILE A 94 14.40 -7.78 12.13
C ILE A 94 13.27 -8.53 11.39
N PRO A 95 12.04 -8.58 11.93
CA PRO A 95 10.90 -9.22 11.26
C PRO A 95 10.59 -8.57 9.90
N VAL A 96 10.36 -9.40 8.89
CA VAL A 96 9.94 -8.96 7.55
C VAL A 96 8.46 -9.28 7.37
N ILE A 97 7.65 -8.29 7.01
CA ILE A 97 6.20 -8.43 6.82
C ILE A 97 5.90 -8.22 5.33
N ALA A 98 5.29 -9.19 4.67
CA ALA A 98 4.98 -9.10 3.24
C ALA A 98 3.63 -8.40 3.00
N ALA A 99 3.53 -7.55 1.98
CA ALA A 99 2.33 -6.78 1.65
C ALA A 99 2.16 -6.60 0.15
N GLY A 100 0.90 -6.50 -0.30
CA GLY A 100 0.54 -6.28 -1.70
C GLY A 100 0.15 -7.57 -2.43
N GLY A 101 -1.00 -7.57 -3.11
CA GLY A 101 -1.52 -8.74 -3.82
C GLY A 101 -1.99 -9.93 -2.97
N LEU A 102 -1.68 -10.00 -1.66
CA LEU A 102 -2.09 -11.11 -0.81
C LEU A 102 -3.61 -11.08 -0.53
N TYR A 103 -4.30 -12.21 -0.69
CA TYR A 103 -5.76 -12.27 -0.57
C TYR A 103 -6.29 -13.37 0.35
N ASN A 104 -5.69 -14.56 0.32
CA ASN A 104 -6.19 -15.75 1.02
C ASN A 104 -5.14 -16.33 1.99
N GLY A 105 -5.52 -17.31 2.81
CA GLY A 105 -4.61 -17.93 3.77
C GLY A 105 -3.45 -18.70 3.11
N SER A 106 -3.63 -19.18 1.88
CA SER A 106 -2.54 -19.82 1.14
C SER A 106 -1.45 -18.83 0.71
N ASP A 107 -1.82 -17.59 0.38
CA ASP A 107 -0.86 -16.51 0.14
C ASP A 107 -0.05 -16.21 1.41
N ILE A 108 -0.70 -16.24 2.59
CA ILE A 108 -0.01 -16.10 3.88
C ILE A 108 1.00 -17.23 4.07
N GLY A 109 0.59 -18.48 3.88
CA GLY A 109 1.48 -19.65 4.02
C GLY A 109 2.69 -19.56 3.09
N ARG A 110 2.47 -19.15 1.83
CA ARG A 110 3.55 -18.92 0.85
C ARG A 110 4.58 -17.90 1.34
N MET A 111 4.13 -16.76 1.87
CA MET A 111 5.03 -15.72 2.42
C MET A 111 5.79 -16.18 3.66
N LEU A 112 5.12 -16.89 4.57
CA LEU A 112 5.76 -17.43 5.77
C LEU A 112 6.85 -18.46 5.41
N ASN A 113 6.58 -19.32 4.42
CA ASN A 113 7.52 -20.36 3.96
C ASN A 113 8.83 -19.78 3.39
N ILE A 114 8.78 -18.59 2.77
CA ILE A 114 9.98 -17.91 2.25
C ILE A 114 10.67 -17.01 3.29
N GLY A 115 10.22 -17.05 4.56
CA GLY A 115 10.88 -16.38 5.68
C GLY A 115 10.29 -15.05 6.10
N ALA A 116 9.14 -14.63 5.54
CA ALA A 116 8.38 -13.54 6.13
C ALA A 116 7.90 -13.94 7.54
N SER A 117 7.87 -12.98 8.46
CA SER A 117 7.34 -13.14 9.82
C SER A 117 5.83 -12.87 9.92
N GLY A 118 5.22 -12.38 8.84
CA GLY A 118 3.80 -12.09 8.77
C GLY A 118 3.43 -11.40 7.47
N VAL A 119 2.16 -11.00 7.36
CA VAL A 119 1.63 -10.28 6.20
C VAL A 119 0.84 -9.04 6.61
N GLN A 120 0.75 -8.07 5.70
CA GLN A 120 -0.15 -6.93 5.79
C GLN A 120 -1.12 -6.96 4.60
N MET A 121 -2.42 -6.87 4.91
CA MET A 121 -3.50 -6.98 3.93
C MET A 121 -4.47 -5.81 4.11
N ALA A 122 -4.93 -5.21 3.01
CA ALA A 122 -5.81 -4.04 3.05
C ALA A 122 -7.09 -4.23 2.22
N THR A 123 -6.97 -4.38 0.90
CA THR A 123 -8.11 -4.47 -0.04
C THR A 123 -9.20 -5.46 0.40
N ARG A 124 -8.80 -6.64 0.91
CA ARG A 124 -9.71 -7.70 1.39
C ARG A 124 -10.60 -7.27 2.56
N PHE A 125 -10.17 -6.29 3.35
CA PHE A 125 -10.85 -5.80 4.55
C PHE A 125 -11.74 -4.59 4.30
N VAL A 126 -11.70 -3.97 3.12
CA VAL A 126 -12.58 -2.83 2.80
C VAL A 126 -14.07 -3.21 2.75
N PRO A 127 -14.50 -4.30 2.08
CA PRO A 127 -15.92 -4.69 2.07
C PRO A 127 -16.29 -5.44 3.36
N THR A 128 -15.86 -4.95 4.52
CA THR A 128 -16.29 -5.47 5.82
C THR A 128 -17.38 -4.60 6.42
N TYR A 129 -18.26 -5.19 7.24
CA TYR A 129 -19.30 -4.43 7.94
C TYR A 129 -18.73 -3.39 8.90
N GLU A 130 -17.53 -3.66 9.44
CA GLU A 130 -16.82 -2.79 10.38
C GLU A 130 -16.04 -1.66 9.69
N CYS A 131 -15.84 -1.72 8.36
CA CYS A 131 -15.25 -0.61 7.61
C CYS A 131 -16.25 0.58 7.58
N ASP A 132 -15.78 1.73 8.05
CA ASP A 132 -16.55 2.97 8.21
C ASP A 132 -16.71 3.79 6.92
N ALA A 133 -16.13 3.33 5.82
CA ALA A 133 -16.42 3.86 4.50
C ALA A 133 -17.89 3.62 4.14
N SER A 134 -18.45 4.55 3.35
CA SER A 134 -19.82 4.44 2.86
C SER A 134 -20.10 3.10 2.19
N ASP A 135 -21.35 2.64 2.24
CA ASP A 135 -21.74 1.41 1.55
C ASP A 135 -21.51 1.50 0.05
N ALA A 136 -21.65 2.69 -0.57
CA ALA A 136 -21.31 2.90 -1.97
C ALA A 136 -19.82 2.62 -2.27
N TYR A 137 -18.91 3.03 -1.38
CA TYR A 137 -17.48 2.75 -1.52
C TYR A 137 -17.19 1.24 -1.46
N LYS A 138 -17.79 0.55 -0.48
CA LYS A 138 -17.63 -0.90 -0.30
C LYS A 138 -18.26 -1.69 -1.45
N MET A 139 -19.42 -1.26 -1.95
CA MET A 139 -20.05 -1.87 -3.12
C MET A 139 -19.26 -1.65 -4.40
N ALA A 140 -18.56 -0.53 -4.55
CA ALA A 140 -17.65 -0.33 -5.69
C ALA A 140 -16.48 -1.33 -5.68
N TYR A 141 -15.98 -1.74 -4.50
CA TYR A 141 -15.01 -2.84 -4.41
C TYR A 141 -15.63 -4.19 -4.78
N ILE A 142 -16.86 -4.45 -4.32
CA ILE A 142 -17.56 -5.71 -4.59
C ILE A 142 -17.90 -5.89 -6.07
N ASN A 143 -18.24 -4.78 -6.74
CA ASN A 143 -18.63 -4.78 -8.14
C ASN A 143 -17.45 -4.58 -9.11
N ALA A 144 -16.23 -4.37 -8.58
CA ALA A 144 -15.05 -4.16 -9.40
C ALA A 144 -14.69 -5.41 -10.20
N LYS A 145 -14.34 -5.21 -11.48
CA LYS A 145 -13.77 -6.24 -12.34
C LYS A 145 -12.26 -6.06 -12.44
N GLU A 146 -11.58 -7.09 -12.93
CA GLU A 146 -10.14 -7.03 -13.15
C GLU A 146 -9.78 -5.91 -14.14
N GLU A 147 -10.59 -5.73 -15.20
CA GLU A 147 -10.39 -4.67 -16.21
C GLU A 147 -10.60 -3.24 -15.68
N ASP A 148 -11.29 -3.08 -14.55
CA ASP A 148 -11.52 -1.76 -13.95
C ASP A 148 -10.28 -1.25 -13.19
N ILE A 149 -9.28 -2.09 -12.96
CA ILE A 149 -8.10 -1.76 -12.14
C ILE A 149 -7.02 -1.16 -13.02
N VAL A 150 -6.62 0.08 -12.73
CA VAL A 150 -5.63 0.81 -13.51
C VAL A 150 -4.48 1.32 -12.64
N ILE A 151 -3.32 1.52 -13.29
CA ILE A 151 -2.23 2.32 -12.75
C ILE A 151 -2.43 3.77 -13.20
N THR A 152 -2.54 4.69 -12.24
CA THR A 152 -2.77 6.12 -12.48
C THR A 152 -1.62 6.97 -11.95
N HIS A 153 -1.42 8.14 -12.54
CA HIS A 153 -0.48 9.13 -12.04
C HIS A 153 -1.08 9.87 -10.84
N SER A 154 -0.32 9.92 -9.74
CA SER A 154 -0.73 10.65 -8.56
C SER A 154 -0.11 12.05 -8.49
N PRO A 155 -0.85 13.04 -7.95
CA PRO A 155 -0.35 14.35 -7.52
C PRO A 155 0.95 14.36 -6.71
N VAL A 156 1.29 13.25 -6.07
CA VAL A 156 2.49 13.12 -5.21
C VAL A 156 3.72 12.58 -5.95
N GLY A 157 3.64 12.44 -7.27
CA GLY A 157 4.77 11.98 -8.10
C GLY A 157 5.03 10.46 -8.07
N MET A 158 4.20 9.70 -7.37
CA MET A 158 4.25 8.22 -7.35
C MET A 158 3.08 7.64 -8.17
N PRO A 159 3.27 6.52 -8.87
CA PRO A 159 2.16 5.75 -9.42
C PRO A 159 1.21 5.31 -8.32
N GLY A 160 -0.08 5.17 -8.62
CA GLY A 160 -1.02 4.53 -7.72
C GLY A 160 -1.93 3.56 -8.45
N ARG A 161 -2.43 2.54 -7.75
CA ARG A 161 -3.39 1.57 -8.29
C ARG A 161 -4.81 1.88 -7.80
N ALA A 162 -5.72 2.12 -8.74
CA ALA A 162 -7.07 2.58 -8.44
C ALA A 162 -8.11 1.95 -9.37
N LEU A 163 -9.39 2.04 -8.99
CA LEU A 163 -10.50 1.74 -9.88
C LEU A 163 -10.70 2.87 -10.88
N TYR A 164 -10.89 2.51 -12.15
CA TYR A 164 -11.22 3.44 -13.22
C TYR A 164 -12.68 3.87 -13.14
N ASN A 165 -12.90 5.17 -13.14
CA ASN A 165 -14.21 5.80 -13.00
C ASN A 165 -14.26 7.13 -13.79
N ASP A 166 -15.40 7.80 -13.73
CA ASP A 166 -15.59 9.08 -14.43
C ASP A 166 -14.57 10.15 -14.02
N PHE A 167 -14.13 10.16 -12.76
CA PHE A 167 -13.08 11.05 -12.28
C PHE A 167 -11.76 10.81 -13.00
N LEU A 168 -11.23 9.58 -13.00
CA LEU A 168 -9.97 9.28 -13.68
C LEU A 168 -10.07 9.51 -15.18
N LYS A 169 -11.19 9.14 -15.80
CA LYS A 169 -11.47 9.45 -17.22
C LYS A 169 -11.40 10.94 -17.52
N LYS A 170 -11.98 11.78 -16.65
CA LYS A 170 -11.90 13.24 -16.76
C LYS A 170 -10.47 13.74 -16.59
N ILE A 171 -9.73 13.24 -15.60
CA ILE A 171 -8.33 13.63 -15.39
C ILE A 171 -7.46 13.22 -16.59
N ASP A 172 -7.67 12.05 -17.17
CA ASP A 172 -6.92 11.61 -18.35
C ASP A 172 -7.17 12.52 -19.56
N ALA A 173 -8.42 12.95 -19.76
CA ALA A 173 -8.84 13.80 -20.87
C ALA A 173 -8.41 15.27 -20.68
N THR A 174 -8.57 15.82 -19.49
CA THR A 174 -8.36 17.27 -19.21
C THR A 174 -6.97 17.58 -18.66
N LYS A 175 -6.26 16.56 -18.16
CA LYS A 175 -5.02 16.65 -17.37
C LYS A 175 -5.11 17.45 -16.07
N LYS A 176 -6.27 18.07 -15.77
CA LYS A 176 -6.42 18.94 -14.61
C LYS A 176 -7.88 19.11 -14.18
N GLU A 177 -8.11 19.07 -12.88
CA GLU A 177 -9.33 19.56 -12.23
C GLU A 177 -9.02 20.81 -11.39
N ALA A 178 -9.89 21.82 -11.47
CA ALA A 178 -9.76 23.03 -10.67
C ALA A 178 -9.84 22.74 -9.16
N ILE A 179 -8.89 23.29 -8.41
CA ILE A 179 -8.81 23.12 -6.95
C ILE A 179 -9.35 24.39 -6.29
N SER A 180 -10.57 24.29 -5.77
CA SER A 180 -11.23 25.41 -5.07
C SER A 180 -10.75 25.61 -3.63
N LYS A 181 -10.24 24.55 -2.99
CA LYS A 181 -9.74 24.58 -1.61
C LYS A 181 -8.55 23.65 -1.45
N CYS A 182 -7.46 24.18 -0.91
CA CYS A 182 -6.31 23.39 -0.47
C CYS A 182 -6.49 22.97 0.99
N HIS A 183 -6.16 21.72 1.31
CA HIS A 183 -6.24 21.16 2.66
C HIS A 183 -4.92 21.21 3.44
N LEU A 184 -3.84 21.76 2.84
CA LEU A 184 -2.49 21.80 3.43
C LEU A 184 -2.01 20.43 3.96
N CYS A 185 -2.39 19.36 3.27
CA CYS A 185 -2.12 17.98 3.69
C CYS A 185 -0.69 17.52 3.37
N LEU A 186 0.00 18.21 2.47
CA LEU A 186 1.35 17.87 2.00
C LEU A 186 2.21 19.13 2.00
N ASN A 187 3.41 19.04 2.60
CA ASN A 187 4.31 20.18 2.75
C ASN A 187 4.82 20.77 1.42
N HIS A 188 4.84 19.97 0.36
CA HIS A 188 5.38 20.36 -0.96
C HIS A 188 4.35 20.26 -2.10
N CYS A 189 3.05 20.35 -1.80
CA CYS A 189 2.02 20.37 -2.84
C CYS A 189 1.75 21.80 -3.31
N ASN A 190 1.83 22.03 -4.63
CA ASN A 190 1.45 23.29 -5.27
C ASN A 190 0.07 23.15 -5.96
N PRO A 191 -1.01 23.76 -5.42
CA PRO A 191 -2.34 23.70 -6.01
C PRO A 191 -2.44 24.28 -7.43
N ALA A 192 -1.49 25.15 -7.82
CA ALA A 192 -1.46 25.73 -9.16
C ALA A 192 -0.96 24.73 -10.22
N GLU A 193 -0.14 23.76 -9.83
CA GLU A 193 0.54 22.84 -10.75
C GLU A 193 -0.01 21.41 -10.69
N THR A 194 -0.48 20.99 -9.51
CA THR A 194 -0.97 19.63 -9.31
C THR A 194 -2.24 19.34 -10.13
N PRO A 195 -2.40 18.13 -10.71
CA PRO A 195 -3.52 17.84 -11.61
C PRO A 195 -4.87 17.82 -10.91
N TYR A 196 -4.92 17.48 -9.62
CA TYR A 196 -6.13 17.51 -8.81
C TYR A 196 -5.78 17.48 -7.32
N CYS A 197 -6.74 17.82 -6.46
CA CYS A 197 -6.56 17.67 -5.02
C CYS A 197 -6.81 16.22 -4.59
N ILE A 198 -5.75 15.47 -4.28
CA ILE A 198 -5.85 14.06 -3.84
C ILE A 198 -6.72 13.90 -2.59
N THR A 199 -6.59 14.79 -1.61
CA THR A 199 -7.39 14.75 -0.37
C THR A 199 -8.88 14.89 -0.65
N LYS A 200 -9.29 15.81 -1.53
CA LYS A 200 -10.68 15.93 -1.96
C LYS A 200 -11.16 14.64 -2.63
N ALA A 201 -10.37 14.09 -3.56
CA ALA A 201 -10.72 12.87 -4.29
C ALA A 201 -10.88 11.66 -3.35
N LEU A 202 -10.02 11.51 -2.34
CA LEU A 202 -10.12 10.46 -1.33
C LEU A 202 -11.32 10.66 -0.38
N ILE A 203 -11.61 11.90 0.02
CA ILE A 203 -12.78 12.23 0.84
C ILE A 203 -14.08 11.90 0.08
N ASN A 204 -14.15 12.23 -1.20
CA ASN A 204 -15.28 11.87 -2.06
C ASN A 204 -15.48 10.35 -2.06
N ALA A 205 -14.39 9.60 -2.16
CA ALA A 205 -14.40 8.13 -2.17
C ALA A 205 -15.04 7.58 -0.88
N VAL A 206 -14.47 7.91 0.29
CA VAL A 206 -14.94 7.37 1.57
C VAL A 206 -16.40 7.78 1.88
N LYS A 207 -16.83 8.95 1.40
CA LYS A 207 -18.21 9.45 1.53
C LYS A 207 -19.20 8.87 0.51
N GLY A 208 -18.73 8.11 -0.47
CA GLY A 208 -19.58 7.39 -1.41
C GLY A 208 -19.85 8.09 -2.74
N ASP A 209 -19.16 9.20 -3.02
CA ASP A 209 -19.14 9.81 -4.36
C ASP A 209 -18.12 9.07 -5.24
N VAL A 210 -18.43 7.80 -5.50
CA VAL A 210 -17.59 6.82 -6.21
C VAL A 210 -17.16 7.37 -7.57
N GLN A 211 -18.05 8.03 -8.31
CA GLN A 211 -17.77 8.52 -9.66
C GLN A 211 -16.84 9.72 -9.71
N ASN A 212 -16.82 10.56 -8.66
CA ASN A 212 -15.95 11.75 -8.60
C ASN A 212 -14.79 11.57 -7.60
N SER A 213 -14.24 10.37 -7.50
CA SER A 213 -13.26 10.03 -6.46
C SER A 213 -12.01 9.31 -6.98
N LEU A 214 -10.98 9.26 -6.14
CA LEU A 214 -9.83 8.39 -6.33
C LEU A 214 -9.99 7.17 -5.43
N MET A 215 -10.26 6.00 -6.01
CA MET A 215 -10.49 4.77 -5.27
C MET A 215 -9.27 3.85 -5.36
N PHE A 216 -8.35 3.98 -4.41
CA PHE A 216 -7.20 3.08 -4.36
C PHE A 216 -7.62 1.65 -4.06
N VAL A 217 -7.10 0.69 -4.83
CA VAL A 217 -7.40 -0.74 -4.69
C VAL A 217 -6.18 -1.57 -5.03
N GLY A 218 -6.02 -2.73 -4.39
CA GLY A 218 -5.04 -3.74 -4.81
C GLY A 218 -5.54 -4.52 -6.03
N SER A 219 -4.64 -5.22 -6.72
CA SER A 219 -4.98 -5.95 -7.95
C SER A 219 -6.00 -7.06 -7.76
N ASN A 220 -6.11 -7.62 -6.55
CA ASN A 220 -7.06 -8.66 -6.21
C ASN A 220 -8.43 -8.15 -5.72
N VAL A 221 -8.78 -6.87 -5.96
CA VAL A 221 -10.08 -6.32 -5.50
C VAL A 221 -11.27 -7.05 -6.10
N TYR A 222 -11.20 -7.47 -7.37
CA TYR A 222 -12.28 -8.18 -8.08
C TYR A 222 -12.67 -9.53 -7.43
N ARG A 223 -11.82 -10.06 -6.57
CA ARG A 223 -12.10 -11.30 -5.81
C ARG A 223 -13.03 -11.05 -4.63
N CYS A 224 -13.16 -9.80 -4.18
CA CYS A 224 -14.10 -9.40 -3.14
C CYS A 224 -15.51 -9.41 -3.73
N THR A 225 -16.33 -10.40 -3.40
CA THR A 225 -17.64 -10.60 -4.05
C THR A 225 -18.84 -10.35 -3.14
N LYS A 226 -18.61 -10.04 -1.86
CA LYS A 226 -19.66 -9.82 -0.87
C LYS A 226 -19.13 -9.03 0.33
N MET A 227 -20.06 -8.49 1.10
CA MET A 227 -19.78 -7.94 2.43
C MET A 227 -19.57 -9.09 3.43
N GLU A 228 -18.57 -8.96 4.29
CA GLU A 228 -18.22 -9.95 5.33
C GLU A 228 -17.93 -9.26 6.67
N SER A 229 -17.94 -9.97 7.79
CA SER A 229 -17.39 -9.41 9.03
C SER A 229 -15.86 -9.56 9.04
N ILE A 230 -15.14 -8.70 9.77
CA ILE A 230 -13.70 -8.88 10.00
C ILE A 230 -13.44 -10.28 10.60
N LYS A 231 -14.31 -10.72 11.51
CA LYS A 231 -14.22 -12.05 12.13
C LYS A 231 -14.25 -13.17 11.08
N ASP A 232 -15.14 -13.09 10.11
CA ASP A 232 -15.27 -14.11 9.06
C ASP A 232 -14.07 -14.09 8.11
N VAL A 233 -13.61 -12.89 7.72
CA VAL A 233 -12.40 -12.73 6.91
C VAL A 233 -11.20 -13.38 7.60
N ILE A 234 -10.94 -13.02 8.87
CA ILE A 234 -9.84 -13.61 9.65
C ILE A 234 -10.00 -15.13 9.80
N SER A 235 -11.21 -15.61 10.07
CA SER A 235 -11.47 -17.05 10.21
C SER A 235 -11.18 -17.81 8.92
N SER A 236 -11.56 -17.27 7.75
CA SER A 236 -11.25 -17.85 6.44
C SER A 236 -9.75 -17.91 6.21
N LEU A 237 -9.03 -16.80 6.45
CA LEU A 237 -7.57 -16.72 6.30
C LEU A 237 -6.86 -17.77 7.17
N MET A 238 -7.25 -17.88 8.45
CA MET A 238 -6.63 -18.83 9.37
C MET A 238 -6.97 -20.28 9.03
N MET A 239 -8.17 -20.56 8.52
CA MET A 239 -8.56 -21.91 8.09
C MET A 239 -7.77 -22.34 6.85
N GLU A 240 -7.63 -21.46 5.87
CA GLU A 240 -6.87 -21.71 4.64
C GLU A 240 -5.37 -21.85 4.90
N LEU A 241 -4.81 -21.01 5.79
CA LEU A 241 -3.41 -21.10 6.22
C LEU A 241 -3.10 -22.44 6.90
N LYS A 242 -4.02 -22.99 7.70
CA LYS A 242 -3.82 -24.31 8.33
C LYS A 242 -3.79 -25.48 7.33
N ARG A 243 -4.21 -25.25 6.09
CA ARG A 243 -4.25 -26.27 5.02
C ARG A 243 -3.02 -26.24 4.11
N THR A 244 -2.15 -25.24 4.27
CA THR A 244 -0.87 -25.12 3.53
C THR A 244 0.28 -25.66 4.34
#